data_AF-A0A0A2KT39-F1
#
_entry.id   AF-A0A0A2KT39-F1
#
_cell.length_a   1.000
_cell.length_b   1.000
_cell.length_c   1.000
_cell.angle_alpha   90.00
_cell.angle_beta   90.00
_cell.angle_gamma   90.00
#
_symmetry.space_group_name_H-M   'P 1'
#
loop_
_entity.id
_entity.type
_entity.pdbx_description
1 polymer ?
#
loop_
_entity_poly.entity_id
_entity_poly.type
_entity_poly.pdbx_seq_one_letter_code
_entity_poly.pdbx_strand_id
1 'polypeptide(L)'
;MFNLGVQVINGQKTFIPLENNPEVHTHLCKNLGVSPSLTFHDILSTTPEMLSWIPRPVNALILLCDKPIYLAARSHVEHSIPEYLGSGADEPVLWMKQTIGHACGLMALLHVVVNLENGKYVLAGSELEKMVKSAVELGPVERAQLLYDSRFLEEAHMDAASEGCSIVPLPQEECGFHFIAFVKKDGKVWELNGGMNGPLLRGELEGDLLGEEGLDMTPVIGATLETYPAMTTILVTGATGKQGGSVINTLLAKSAPFKILAVTRDASSASAKKLAQKSSNITLIQGNLDDPAAIFENVQRQTSTPVWGVFSVQTANPKNDDERRQGIALIDESIKQGIKYFVYSSVDRGGERSDQNPTQVPHFIFKHEIEKHLKEKAKGTDMEWTILRPVAFFDNFTPDYFGKAFATAWQMSLKGKPLQLIATSDIGFFAAAAFMNPEASKNHAFSLAGDELTFDQMSETFKKLTGKNVPTTFRIPVWLMMAAVKELGFMFKWFHDEGFGADLPALKKLNPGLKNFGDWLKEDSQFETR
;
A
#
# COMPACT_ATOMS: atom_id res chain seq x y z
N MET A 1 -6.67 -16.75 38.51
CA MET A 1 -7.22 -15.83 37.50
C MET A 1 -6.10 -15.55 36.51
N PHE A 2 -6.17 -16.13 35.32
CA PHE A 2 -5.15 -15.96 34.28
C PHE A 2 -5.28 -14.55 33.68
N ASN A 3 -4.18 -13.81 33.70
CA ASN A 3 -4.05 -12.43 33.23
C ASN A 3 -4.08 -12.43 31.68
N LEU A 4 -5.26 -12.20 31.08
CA LEU A 4 -5.54 -12.53 29.68
C LEU A 4 -5.35 -11.38 28.66
N GLY A 5 -4.89 -10.19 29.07
CA GLY A 5 -4.74 -9.07 28.11
C GLY A 5 -3.78 -7.95 28.47
N VAL A 6 -3.31 -7.83 29.71
CA VAL A 6 -2.40 -6.75 30.15
C VAL A 6 -0.99 -7.30 30.36
N GLN A 7 -0.01 -6.69 29.72
CA GLN A 7 1.40 -7.06 29.86
C GLN A 7 2.30 -5.84 30.00
N VAL A 8 3.45 -6.01 30.65
CA VAL A 8 4.50 -4.98 30.69
C VAL A 8 5.51 -5.30 29.60
N ILE A 9 5.52 -4.52 28.52
CA ILE A 9 6.44 -4.66 27.40
C ILE A 9 7.44 -3.51 27.47
N ASN A 10 8.74 -3.83 27.56
CA ASN A 10 9.81 -2.83 27.67
C ASN A 10 9.60 -1.79 28.80
N GLY A 11 9.02 -2.21 29.93
CA GLY A 11 8.72 -1.33 31.06
C GLY A 11 7.42 -0.53 30.95
N GLN A 12 6.65 -0.73 29.87
CA GLN A 12 5.38 -0.04 29.62
C GLN A 12 4.19 -1.01 29.75
N LYS A 13 3.21 -0.68 30.60
CA LYS A 13 1.91 -1.37 30.62
C LYS A 13 1.25 -1.27 29.24
N THR A 14 0.88 -2.41 28.68
CA THR A 14 0.36 -2.55 27.33
C THR A 14 -0.89 -3.41 27.37
N PHE A 15 -1.94 -2.90 26.73
CA PHE A 15 -3.25 -3.53 26.61
C PHE A 15 -3.35 -4.33 25.32
N ILE A 16 -4.39 -5.14 25.20
CA ILE A 16 -4.91 -5.52 23.88
C ILE A 16 -5.67 -4.32 23.27
N PRO A 17 -5.54 -4.06 21.96
CA PRO A 17 -6.17 -2.90 21.34
C PRO A 17 -7.71 -3.05 21.29
N LEU A 18 -8.43 -1.92 21.31
CA LEU A 18 -9.88 -1.90 21.06
C LEU A 18 -10.16 -1.96 19.57
N GLU A 19 -11.21 -2.68 19.20
CA GLU A 19 -11.80 -2.60 17.86
C GLU A 19 -12.61 -1.29 17.74
N ASN A 20 -12.52 -0.61 16.60
CA ASN A 20 -13.35 0.57 16.33
C ASN A 20 -14.75 0.13 15.89
N ASN A 21 -15.56 -0.28 16.85
CA ASN A 21 -16.89 -0.84 16.63
C ASN A 21 -17.90 -0.18 17.60
N PRO A 22 -19.09 0.25 17.14
CA PRO A 22 -20.12 0.88 17.97
C PRO A 22 -20.54 0.03 19.19
N GLU A 23 -20.63 -1.28 19.05
CA GLU A 23 -21.01 -2.20 20.14
C GLU A 23 -19.91 -2.26 21.20
N VAL A 24 -18.64 -2.32 20.79
CA VAL A 24 -17.47 -2.29 21.69
C VAL A 24 -17.41 -0.98 22.47
N HIS A 25 -17.61 0.17 21.80
CA HIS A 25 -17.64 1.48 22.47
C HIS A 25 -18.85 1.62 23.41
N THR A 26 -20.01 1.11 23.00
CA THR A 26 -21.23 1.12 23.84
C THR A 26 -21.03 0.28 25.11
N HIS A 27 -20.43 -0.91 24.98
CA HIS A 27 -20.11 -1.78 26.10
C HIS A 27 -19.08 -1.15 27.04
N LEU A 28 -18.03 -0.53 26.48
CA LEU A 28 -17.04 0.22 27.26
C LEU A 28 -17.69 1.39 28.01
N CYS A 29 -18.55 2.18 27.36
CA CYS A 29 -19.29 3.26 28.00
C CYS A 29 -20.13 2.78 29.19
N LYS A 30 -20.82 1.64 29.04
CA LYS A 30 -21.59 1.03 30.13
C LYS A 30 -20.69 0.69 31.33
N ASN A 31 -19.54 0.06 31.08
CA ASN A 31 -18.59 -0.31 32.12
C ASN A 31 -17.95 0.92 32.80
N LEU A 32 -17.76 2.01 32.05
CA LEU A 32 -17.21 3.26 32.56
C LEU A 32 -18.23 4.12 33.33
N GLY A 33 -19.53 3.79 33.30
CA GLY A 33 -20.57 4.61 33.90
C GLY A 33 -20.91 5.85 33.05
N VAL A 34 -20.98 5.69 31.73
CA VAL A 34 -21.45 6.69 30.78
C VAL A 34 -22.93 6.44 30.47
N SER A 35 -23.69 7.52 30.30
CA SER A 35 -25.13 7.49 30.02
C SER A 35 -25.44 6.78 28.70
N PRO A 36 -26.44 5.86 28.67
CA PRO A 36 -26.86 5.18 27.45
C PRO A 36 -27.57 6.09 26.44
N SER A 37 -27.76 7.37 26.78
CA SER A 37 -28.23 8.39 25.82
C SER A 37 -27.17 8.77 24.78
N LEU A 38 -25.89 8.44 25.02
CA LEU A 38 -24.82 8.56 24.03
C LEU A 38 -24.77 7.27 23.19
N THR A 39 -24.96 7.40 21.89
CA THR A 39 -24.92 6.27 20.94
C THR A 39 -23.79 6.45 19.93
N PHE A 40 -23.22 5.34 19.48
CA PHE A 40 -22.15 5.30 18.48
C PHE A 40 -22.74 4.87 17.13
N HIS A 41 -22.31 5.52 16.06
CA HIS A 41 -22.75 5.23 14.70
C HIS A 41 -21.52 5.10 13.80
N ASP A 42 -21.47 4.04 12.99
CA ASP A 42 -20.42 3.86 12.01
C ASP A 42 -20.55 4.85 10.86
N ILE A 43 -19.42 5.46 10.49
CA ILE A 43 -19.31 6.34 9.33
C ILE A 43 -18.44 5.62 8.32
N LEU A 44 -19.08 5.05 7.29
CA LEU A 44 -18.41 4.27 6.26
C LEU A 44 -17.94 5.13 5.08
N SER A 45 -18.51 6.33 4.91
CA SER A 45 -18.22 7.23 3.78
C SER A 45 -18.66 8.66 4.10
N THR A 46 -17.97 9.65 3.52
CA THR A 46 -18.35 11.08 3.56
C THR A 46 -19.31 11.49 2.45
N THR A 47 -19.78 10.55 1.62
CA THR A 47 -20.73 10.88 0.56
C THR A 47 -22.06 11.40 1.14
N PRO A 48 -22.71 12.40 0.51
CA PRO A 48 -23.95 12.98 1.03
C PRO A 48 -25.06 11.95 1.31
N GLU A 49 -25.15 10.90 0.48
CA GLU A 49 -26.12 9.81 0.66
C GLU A 49 -25.86 9.02 1.95
N MET A 50 -24.63 8.60 2.20
CA MET A 50 -24.27 7.84 3.40
C MET A 50 -24.35 8.69 4.67
N LEU A 51 -23.95 9.96 4.59
CA LEU A 51 -24.05 10.89 5.71
C LEU A 51 -25.51 11.18 6.10
N SER A 52 -26.47 11.05 5.17
CA SER A 52 -27.90 11.25 5.45
C SER A 52 -28.48 10.25 6.43
N TRP A 53 -27.82 9.10 6.64
CA TRP A 53 -28.24 8.06 7.59
C TRP A 53 -27.71 8.29 9.01
N ILE A 54 -26.79 9.23 9.19
CA ILE A 54 -26.18 9.53 10.49
C ILE A 54 -27.01 10.58 11.22
N PRO A 55 -27.45 10.34 12.47
CA PRO A 55 -28.15 11.33 13.27
C PRO A 55 -27.34 12.63 13.44
N ARG A 56 -28.02 13.77 13.31
CA ARG A 56 -27.42 15.12 13.36
C ARG A 56 -27.97 15.89 14.57
N PRO A 57 -27.18 16.78 15.20
CA PRO A 57 -25.80 17.15 14.87
C PRO A 57 -24.75 16.15 15.39
N VAL A 58 -23.62 16.03 14.69
CA VAL A 58 -22.47 15.22 15.12
C VAL A 58 -21.39 16.10 15.74
N ASN A 59 -21.28 16.07 17.07
CA ASN A 59 -20.36 16.93 17.83
C ASN A 59 -19.09 16.22 18.32
N ALA A 60 -18.97 14.91 18.10
CA ALA A 60 -17.75 14.18 18.36
C ALA A 60 -17.54 13.07 17.34
N LEU A 61 -16.27 12.77 17.04
CA LEU A 61 -15.86 11.70 16.13
C LEU A 61 -14.69 10.94 16.73
N ILE A 62 -14.73 9.61 16.64
CA ILE A 62 -13.63 8.72 16.97
C ILE A 62 -13.18 8.09 15.65
N LEU A 63 -11.94 8.35 15.25
CA LEU A 63 -11.38 7.93 13.98
C LEU A 63 -10.25 6.93 14.21
N LEU A 64 -10.31 5.79 13.50
CA LEU A 64 -9.20 4.84 13.42
C LEU A 64 -8.42 5.11 12.14
N CYS A 65 -7.14 5.46 12.26
CA CYS A 65 -6.26 5.75 11.12
C CYS A 65 -5.18 4.68 10.99
N ASP A 66 -4.72 4.41 9.76
CA ASP A 66 -3.46 3.71 9.53
C ASP A 66 -2.30 4.52 10.13
N LYS A 67 -1.48 3.87 10.95
CA LYS A 67 -0.43 4.52 11.74
C LYS A 67 0.64 5.18 10.85
N PRO A 68 1.17 4.55 9.79
CA PRO A 68 2.01 5.22 8.79
C PRO A 68 1.38 6.48 8.17
N ILE A 69 0.11 6.42 7.76
CA ILE A 69 -0.60 7.58 7.17
C ILE A 69 -0.71 8.70 8.19
N TYR A 70 -1.11 8.35 9.42
CA TYR A 70 -1.19 9.28 10.53
C TYR A 70 0.18 9.95 10.80
N LEU A 71 1.25 9.17 10.92
CA LEU A 71 2.60 9.69 11.17
C LEU A 71 3.07 10.61 10.03
N ALA A 72 2.81 10.25 8.78
CA ALA A 72 3.16 11.07 7.62
C ALA A 72 2.44 12.42 7.66
N ALA A 73 1.11 12.42 7.84
CA ALA A 73 0.31 13.64 7.95
C ALA A 73 0.75 14.54 9.11
N ARG A 74 1.29 13.96 10.19
CA ARG A 74 1.63 14.67 11.43
C ARG A 74 3.08 15.11 11.55
N SER A 75 4.01 14.45 10.86
CA SER A 75 5.42 14.87 10.82
C SER A 75 5.62 16.34 10.43
N HIS A 76 4.68 16.90 9.67
CA HIS A 76 4.67 18.31 9.25
C HIS A 76 4.15 19.30 10.30
N VAL A 77 3.42 18.83 11.33
CA VAL A 77 2.67 19.70 12.27
C VAL A 77 3.09 19.48 13.72
N GLU A 78 3.56 18.28 14.09
CA GLU A 78 3.87 17.92 15.48
C GLU A 78 4.94 18.83 16.11
N HIS A 79 5.97 19.22 15.35
CA HIS A 79 7.00 20.15 15.80
C HIS A 79 6.48 21.57 16.09
N SER A 80 5.30 21.92 15.60
CA SER A 80 4.67 23.23 15.84
C SER A 80 3.77 23.26 17.08
N ILE A 81 3.49 22.10 17.69
CA ILE A 81 2.61 21.99 18.85
C ILE A 81 3.50 22.01 20.11
N PRO A 82 3.45 23.09 20.90
CA PRO A 82 4.21 23.17 22.14
C PRO A 82 3.73 22.10 23.12
N GLU A 83 4.62 21.67 24.01
CA GLU A 83 4.23 20.79 25.10
C GLU A 83 3.13 21.45 25.94
N TYR A 84 2.01 20.76 26.07
CA TYR A 84 0.88 21.21 26.83
C TYR A 84 1.13 20.97 28.31
N LEU A 85 0.92 22.01 29.12
CA LEU A 85 1.15 22.03 30.56
C LEU A 85 -0.09 22.51 31.34
N GLY A 86 -1.26 22.56 30.68
CA GLY A 86 -2.49 23.06 31.30
C GLY A 86 -2.94 22.21 32.48
N SER A 87 -3.61 22.86 33.43
CA SER A 87 -4.33 22.26 34.56
C SER A 87 -5.38 23.22 35.12
N GLY A 88 -6.35 22.68 35.85
CA GLY A 88 -7.42 23.41 36.50
C GLY A 88 -8.71 23.52 35.67
N ALA A 89 -9.76 24.03 36.30
CA ALA A 89 -11.10 24.11 35.71
C ALA A 89 -11.20 25.06 34.49
N ASP A 90 -10.23 25.95 34.31
CA ASP A 90 -10.22 26.95 33.24
C ASP A 90 -9.65 26.41 31.91
N GLU A 91 -9.22 25.15 31.88
CA GLU A 91 -8.74 24.53 30.65
C GLU A 91 -9.83 24.48 29.57
N PRO A 92 -9.49 24.81 28.31
CA PRO A 92 -10.47 24.76 27.23
C PRO A 92 -10.97 23.34 26.97
N VAL A 93 -10.11 22.34 27.18
CA VAL A 93 -10.43 20.91 27.06
C VAL A 93 -9.61 20.12 28.09
N LEU A 94 -10.21 19.06 28.64
CA LEU A 94 -9.51 18.10 29.47
C LEU A 94 -8.77 17.11 28.56
N TRP A 95 -7.50 17.40 28.29
CA TRP A 95 -6.60 16.52 27.53
C TRP A 95 -5.82 15.60 28.47
N MET A 96 -5.56 14.37 28.01
CA MET A 96 -4.87 13.32 28.78
C MET A 96 -3.82 12.66 27.88
N LYS A 97 -2.56 12.66 28.33
CA LYS A 97 -1.45 12.02 27.63
C LYS A 97 -1.56 10.50 27.72
N GLN A 98 -1.27 9.82 26.63
CA GLN A 98 -1.26 8.36 26.58
C GLN A 98 0.12 7.84 26.98
N THR A 99 0.16 7.02 28.03
CA THR A 99 1.37 6.30 28.47
C THR A 99 1.20 4.78 28.44
N ILE A 100 -0.03 4.29 28.27
CA ILE A 100 -0.35 2.86 28.18
C ILE A 100 -0.28 2.43 26.70
N GLY A 101 0.46 1.37 26.41
CA GLY A 101 0.56 0.78 25.08
C GLY A 101 -0.79 0.24 24.60
N HIS A 102 -1.11 0.44 23.32
CA HIS A 102 -2.38 0.05 22.68
C HIS A 102 -3.67 0.65 23.29
N ALA A 103 -3.56 1.61 24.21
CA ALA A 103 -4.73 2.25 24.83
C ALA A 103 -5.33 3.39 23.99
N CYS A 104 -4.91 3.63 22.74
CA CYS A 104 -5.35 4.80 21.96
C CYS A 104 -6.87 4.85 21.77
N GLY A 105 -7.56 3.71 21.62
CA GLY A 105 -9.02 3.66 21.56
C GLY A 105 -9.71 4.14 22.85
N LEU A 106 -9.18 3.73 24.02
CA LEU A 106 -9.67 4.18 25.32
C LEU A 106 -9.44 5.67 25.50
N MET A 107 -8.25 6.15 25.10
CA MET A 107 -7.92 7.57 25.18
C MET A 107 -8.86 8.42 24.32
N ALA A 108 -9.13 8.00 23.09
CA ALA A 108 -10.06 8.69 22.20
C ALA A 108 -11.48 8.72 22.79
N LEU A 109 -11.97 7.61 23.35
CA LEU A 109 -13.28 7.57 24.00
C LEU A 109 -13.33 8.49 25.23
N LEU A 110 -12.33 8.45 26.10
CA LEU A 110 -12.26 9.31 27.27
C LEU A 110 -12.23 10.79 26.87
N HIS A 111 -11.40 11.16 25.90
CA HIS A 111 -11.33 12.53 25.37
C HIS A 111 -12.68 13.01 24.82
N VAL A 112 -13.44 12.15 24.15
CA VAL A 112 -14.81 12.46 23.71
C VAL A 112 -15.73 12.66 24.92
N VAL A 113 -15.87 11.64 25.76
CA VAL A 113 -16.89 11.60 26.83
C VAL A 113 -16.74 12.74 27.83
N VAL A 114 -15.51 13.10 28.20
CA VAL A 114 -15.26 14.13 29.22
C VAL A 114 -15.37 15.56 28.69
N ASN A 115 -15.26 15.76 27.37
CA ASN A 115 -15.29 17.10 26.75
C ASN A 115 -16.61 17.39 26.04
N LEU A 116 -17.30 16.36 25.53
CA LEU A 116 -18.58 16.50 24.86
C LEU A 116 -19.62 17.05 25.84
N GLU A 117 -20.17 18.23 25.51
CA GLU A 117 -21.12 18.96 26.37
C GLU A 117 -20.64 19.09 27.83
N ASN A 118 -19.34 19.36 28.03
CA ASN A 118 -18.73 19.48 29.37
C ASN A 118 -18.90 18.23 30.25
N GLY A 119 -18.86 17.03 29.66
CA GLY A 119 -18.91 15.78 30.41
C GLY A 119 -20.31 15.39 30.90
N LYS A 120 -21.37 16.02 30.36
CA LYS A 120 -22.77 15.78 30.72
C LYS A 120 -23.19 14.31 30.70
N TYR A 121 -22.55 13.49 29.87
CA TYR A 121 -22.86 12.08 29.72
C TYR A 121 -22.19 11.17 30.76
N VAL A 122 -21.26 11.68 31.57
CA VAL A 122 -20.67 10.91 32.69
C VAL A 122 -21.69 10.82 33.83
N LEU A 123 -22.03 9.61 34.26
CA LEU A 123 -23.04 9.42 35.30
C LEU A 123 -22.50 9.83 36.67
N ALA A 124 -23.33 10.56 37.43
CA ALA A 124 -23.01 10.97 38.79
C ALA A 124 -22.77 9.75 39.70
N GLY A 125 -21.71 9.80 40.51
CA GLY A 125 -21.31 8.73 41.41
C GLY A 125 -20.53 7.58 40.77
N SER A 126 -20.34 7.59 39.45
CA SER A 126 -19.50 6.61 38.75
C SER A 126 -18.02 6.75 39.13
N GLU A 127 -17.24 5.67 38.96
CA GLU A 127 -15.78 5.73 39.14
C GLU A 127 -15.12 6.67 38.11
N LEU A 128 -15.67 6.76 36.89
CA LEU A 128 -15.24 7.72 35.89
C LEU A 128 -15.42 9.16 36.36
N GLU A 129 -16.56 9.52 36.98
CA GLU A 129 -16.79 10.88 37.50
C GLU A 129 -15.73 11.25 38.56
N LYS A 130 -15.43 10.33 39.49
CA LYS A 130 -14.42 10.54 40.54
C LYS A 130 -13.02 10.75 39.96
N MET A 131 -12.67 9.95 38.95
CA MET A 131 -11.40 10.07 38.24
C MET A 131 -11.31 11.40 37.49
N VAL A 132 -12.37 11.81 36.76
CA VAL A 132 -12.41 13.08 36.02
C VAL A 132 -12.24 14.26 36.97
N LYS A 133 -12.97 14.29 38.10
CA LYS A 133 -12.81 15.34 39.13
C LYS A 133 -11.38 15.43 39.66
N SER A 134 -10.70 14.30 39.80
CA SER A 134 -9.30 14.26 40.23
C SER A 134 -8.35 14.74 39.13
N ALA A 135 -8.65 14.41 37.87
CA ALA A 135 -7.82 14.75 36.72
C ALA A 135 -7.79 16.25 36.39
N VAL A 136 -8.85 17.00 36.70
CA VAL A 136 -8.96 18.45 36.41
C VAL A 136 -7.81 19.23 37.05
N GLU A 137 -7.46 18.94 38.31
CA GLU A 137 -6.42 19.69 39.04
C GLU A 137 -4.99 19.25 38.70
N LEU A 138 -4.82 18.16 37.96
CA LEU A 138 -3.53 17.56 37.67
C LEU A 138 -2.94 18.10 36.36
N GLY A 139 -1.61 18.14 36.23
CA GLY A 139 -0.94 18.36 34.95
C GLY A 139 -0.97 17.10 34.07
N PRO A 140 -0.57 17.17 32.79
CA PRO A 140 -0.73 16.04 31.87
C PRO A 140 0.06 14.78 32.23
N VAL A 141 1.21 14.93 32.89
CA VAL A 141 2.02 13.79 33.36
C VAL A 141 1.33 13.09 34.52
N GLU A 142 0.84 13.86 35.51
CA GLU A 142 0.13 13.33 36.67
C GLU A 142 -1.22 12.74 36.28
N ARG A 143 -1.94 13.32 35.31
CA ARG A 143 -3.15 12.72 34.72
C ARG A 143 -2.84 11.39 34.06
N ALA A 144 -1.78 11.30 33.27
CA ALA A 144 -1.39 10.05 32.63
C ALA A 144 -1.06 8.97 33.66
N GLN A 145 -0.43 9.34 34.77
CA GLN A 145 -0.17 8.43 35.89
C GLN A 145 -1.47 7.98 36.58
N LEU A 146 -2.41 8.89 36.82
CA LEU A 146 -3.73 8.56 37.35
C LEU A 146 -4.46 7.53 36.49
N LEU A 147 -4.38 7.67 35.16
CA LEU A 147 -4.95 6.69 34.21
C LEU A 147 -4.18 5.36 34.26
N TYR A 148 -2.85 5.41 34.29
CA TYR A 148 -1.99 4.23 34.36
C TYR A 148 -2.28 3.35 35.59
N ASP A 149 -2.54 3.98 36.74
CA ASP A 149 -2.80 3.28 38.00
C ASP A 149 -4.27 2.87 38.19
N SER A 150 -5.16 3.27 37.27
CA SER A 150 -6.59 3.00 37.37
C SER A 150 -6.94 1.57 36.96
N ARG A 151 -7.10 0.72 37.96
CA ARG A 151 -7.55 -0.67 37.77
C ARG A 151 -8.95 -0.77 37.16
N PHE A 152 -9.83 0.17 37.50
CA PHE A 152 -11.19 0.23 36.94
C PHE A 152 -11.17 0.47 35.42
N LEU A 153 -10.31 1.38 34.93
CA LEU A 153 -10.15 1.61 33.48
C LEU A 153 -9.58 0.38 32.79
N GLU A 154 -8.59 -0.26 33.42
CA GLU A 154 -7.99 -1.48 32.91
C GLU A 154 -9.03 -2.60 32.76
N GLU A 155 -9.84 -2.85 33.79
CA GLU A 155 -10.90 -3.86 33.76
C GLU A 155 -11.97 -3.52 32.71
N ALA A 156 -12.44 -2.27 32.65
CA ALA A 156 -13.44 -1.85 31.67
C ALA A 156 -12.94 -1.97 30.23
N HIS A 157 -11.69 -1.58 29.96
CA HIS A 157 -11.06 -1.71 28.64
C HIS A 157 -10.90 -3.18 28.25
N MET A 158 -10.31 -4.01 29.12
CA MET A 158 -10.04 -5.41 28.80
C MET A 158 -11.32 -6.19 28.49
N ASP A 159 -12.38 -5.92 29.25
CA ASP A 159 -13.70 -6.50 29.03
C ASP A 159 -14.23 -6.12 27.63
N ALA A 160 -14.24 -4.83 27.29
CA ALA A 160 -14.69 -4.37 25.98
C ALA A 160 -13.83 -4.84 24.81
N ALA A 161 -12.50 -4.91 24.98
CA ALA A 161 -11.59 -5.38 23.94
C ALA A 161 -11.79 -6.88 23.62
N SER A 162 -12.43 -7.65 24.51
CA SER A 162 -12.74 -9.06 24.30
C SER A 162 -14.06 -9.33 23.55
N GLU A 163 -14.88 -8.30 23.36
CA GLU A 163 -16.23 -8.40 22.72
C GLU A 163 -16.19 -8.10 21.20
N GLY A 164 -15.03 -7.78 20.65
CA GLY A 164 -14.87 -7.47 19.22
C GLY A 164 -15.10 -8.66 18.29
N CYS A 165 -15.41 -8.38 17.02
CA CYS A 165 -15.57 -9.39 15.96
C CYS A 165 -14.24 -9.71 15.23
N SER A 166 -13.20 -8.90 15.46
CA SER A 166 -11.87 -9.05 14.87
C SER A 166 -10.97 -9.97 15.69
N ILE A 167 -9.92 -10.50 15.04
CA ILE A 167 -8.83 -11.19 15.74
C ILE A 167 -8.03 -10.12 16.47
N VAL A 168 -8.10 -10.12 17.80
CA VAL A 168 -7.43 -9.13 18.64
C VAL A 168 -5.92 -9.43 18.69
N PRO A 169 -5.05 -8.49 18.27
CA PRO A 169 -3.61 -8.64 18.40
C PRO A 169 -3.19 -8.82 19.86
N LEU A 170 -2.16 -9.64 20.08
CA LEU A 170 -1.55 -9.78 21.40
C LEU A 170 -0.81 -8.50 21.79
N PRO A 171 -0.59 -8.22 23.09
CA PRO A 171 0.14 -7.03 23.54
C PRO A 171 1.56 -6.86 22.96
N GLN A 172 2.20 -7.94 22.49
CA GLN A 172 3.53 -7.89 21.85
C GLN A 172 3.49 -7.60 20.35
N GLU A 173 2.33 -7.75 19.72
CA GLU A 173 2.17 -7.57 18.28
C GLU A 173 1.98 -6.08 17.96
N GLU A 174 2.58 -5.62 16.87
CA GLU A 174 2.42 -4.22 16.48
C GLU A 174 1.01 -3.95 15.96
N CYS A 175 0.30 -3.02 16.59
CA CYS A 175 -0.94 -2.49 16.06
C CYS A 175 -0.64 -1.45 14.97
N GLY A 176 -1.02 -1.75 13.73
CA GLY A 176 -0.83 -0.89 12.56
C GLY A 176 -1.75 0.34 12.49
N PHE A 177 -2.61 0.54 13.50
CA PHE A 177 -3.61 1.60 13.51
C PHE A 177 -3.50 2.50 14.74
N HIS A 178 -4.03 3.71 14.65
CA HIS A 178 -4.04 4.70 15.72
C HIS A 178 -5.38 5.44 15.80
N PHE A 179 -5.92 5.56 17.00
CA PHE A 179 -7.17 6.28 17.24
C PHE A 179 -6.94 7.77 17.48
N ILE A 180 -7.86 8.59 16.97
CA ILE A 180 -7.89 10.05 17.15
C ILE A 180 -9.32 10.46 17.51
N ALA A 181 -9.48 11.41 18.43
CA ALA A 181 -10.76 12.01 18.73
C ALA A 181 -10.87 13.44 18.20
N PHE A 182 -12.03 13.79 17.65
CA PHE A 182 -12.43 15.18 17.40
C PHE A 182 -13.65 15.51 18.24
N VAL A 183 -13.65 16.66 18.91
CA VAL A 183 -14.76 17.12 19.75
C VAL A 183 -15.04 18.58 19.47
N LYS A 184 -16.30 18.89 19.17
CA LYS A 184 -16.81 20.27 19.15
C LYS A 184 -17.23 20.65 20.57
N LYS A 185 -16.54 21.64 21.15
CA LYS A 185 -16.82 22.19 22.48
C LYS A 185 -16.80 23.72 22.41
N ASP A 186 -17.85 24.35 22.91
CA ASP A 186 -18.00 25.82 22.94
C ASP A 186 -17.77 26.49 21.58
N GLY A 187 -18.31 25.89 20.52
CA GLY A 187 -18.16 26.38 19.14
C GLY A 187 -16.79 26.13 18.52
N LYS A 188 -15.86 25.45 19.22
CA LYS A 188 -14.50 25.15 18.74
C LYS A 188 -14.31 23.66 18.52
N VAL A 189 -13.59 23.30 17.46
CA VAL A 189 -13.24 21.92 17.15
C VAL A 189 -11.85 21.61 17.67
N TRP A 190 -11.77 20.61 18.53
CA TRP A 190 -10.52 20.14 19.13
C TRP A 190 -10.19 18.76 18.61
N GLU A 191 -8.95 18.59 18.14
CA GLU A 191 -8.34 17.29 17.91
C GLU A 191 -7.61 16.87 19.19
N LEU A 192 -8.01 15.71 19.73
CA LEU A 192 -7.55 15.17 20.99
C LEU A 192 -6.89 13.81 20.73
N ASN A 193 -5.57 13.78 20.92
CA ASN A 193 -4.77 12.59 20.73
C ASN A 193 -3.74 12.48 21.86
N GLY A 194 -3.78 11.39 22.61
CA GLY A 194 -2.89 11.20 23.76
C GLY A 194 -1.41 10.99 23.39
N GLY A 195 -1.12 10.65 22.13
CA GLY A 195 0.25 10.48 21.63
C GLY A 195 0.94 11.79 21.23
N MET A 196 0.22 12.92 21.23
CA MET A 196 0.76 14.22 20.83
C MET A 196 1.28 15.03 22.02
N ASN A 197 1.91 16.17 21.73
CA ASN A 197 2.36 17.13 22.75
C ASN A 197 1.22 17.86 23.47
N GLY A 198 -0.01 17.80 22.95
CA GLY A 198 -1.16 18.51 23.52
C GLY A 198 -2.44 18.43 22.68
N PRO A 199 -3.53 19.05 23.15
CA PRO A 199 -4.73 19.24 22.34
C PRO A 199 -4.48 20.24 21.21
N LEU A 200 -5.04 19.99 20.03
CA LEU A 200 -4.90 20.87 18.86
C LEU A 200 -6.24 21.52 18.52
N LEU A 201 -6.28 22.86 18.55
CA LEU A 201 -7.43 23.63 18.08
C LEU A 201 -7.44 23.64 16.55
N ARG A 202 -8.53 23.15 15.94
CA ARG A 202 -8.71 23.11 14.48
C ARG A 202 -9.38 24.35 13.92
N GLY A 203 -10.26 24.98 14.69
CA GLY A 203 -11.01 26.17 14.27
C GLY A 203 -12.31 26.34 15.05
N GLU A 204 -13.09 27.35 14.66
CA GLU A 204 -14.45 27.59 15.12
C GLU A 204 -15.45 27.00 14.11
N LEU A 205 -16.50 26.34 14.59
CA LEU A 205 -17.49 25.64 13.77
C LEU A 205 -18.89 25.94 14.32
N GLU A 206 -19.73 26.59 13.53
CA GLU A 206 -21.14 26.81 13.89
C GLU A 206 -21.98 25.54 13.65
N GLY A 207 -21.75 24.86 12.53
CA GLY A 207 -22.38 23.59 12.14
C GLY A 207 -21.87 22.39 12.94
N ASP A 208 -21.92 21.20 12.36
CA ASP A 208 -21.42 19.99 13.03
C ASP A 208 -20.29 19.33 12.23
N LEU A 209 -19.62 18.35 12.83
CA LEU A 209 -18.37 17.79 12.32
C LEU A 209 -18.47 17.05 10.98
N LEU A 210 -19.66 16.62 10.52
CA LEU A 210 -19.81 16.05 9.17
C LEU A 210 -20.50 17.00 8.18
N GLY A 211 -20.70 18.27 8.57
CA GLY A 211 -20.99 19.32 7.59
C GLY A 211 -19.73 19.65 6.76
N GLU A 212 -19.89 20.37 5.66
CA GLU A 212 -18.79 20.75 4.76
C GLU A 212 -17.61 21.39 5.51
N GLU A 213 -17.87 22.44 6.30
CA GLU A 213 -16.84 23.10 7.14
C GLU A 213 -16.25 22.16 8.21
N GLY A 214 -17.05 21.24 8.74
CA GLY A 214 -16.60 20.26 9.74
C GLY A 214 -15.63 19.23 9.15
N LEU A 215 -15.90 18.77 7.93
CA LEU A 215 -15.04 17.84 7.20
C LEU A 215 -13.71 18.50 6.81
N ASP A 216 -13.72 19.76 6.40
CA ASP A 216 -12.49 20.53 6.12
C ASP A 216 -11.61 20.71 7.36
N MET A 217 -12.23 20.90 8.53
CA MET A 217 -11.51 21.00 9.81
C MET A 217 -10.98 19.66 10.31
N THR A 218 -11.47 18.55 9.75
CA THR A 218 -11.08 17.19 10.08
C THR A 218 -10.49 16.49 8.85
N PRO A 219 -9.41 17.01 8.23
CA PRO A 219 -8.93 16.56 6.91
C PRO A 219 -8.39 15.12 6.91
N VAL A 220 -8.10 14.55 8.10
CA VAL A 220 -7.80 13.12 8.23
C VAL A 220 -9.05 12.27 8.05
N ILE A 221 -10.26 12.83 8.06
CA ILE A 221 -11.50 12.12 7.70
C ILE A 221 -11.60 12.00 6.18
N GLY A 222 -11.34 13.07 5.43
CA GLY A 222 -11.16 13.01 3.98
C GLY A 222 -10.01 12.07 3.62
N ALA A 223 -8.85 12.29 4.25
CA ALA A 223 -7.74 11.36 4.46
C ALA A 223 -8.18 9.90 4.55
N THR A 224 -8.51 9.46 5.74
CA THR A 224 -8.87 8.10 6.13
C THR A 224 -10.10 7.55 5.40
N LEU A 225 -11.10 8.32 4.98
CA LEU A 225 -12.27 7.79 4.23
C LEU A 225 -12.08 7.79 2.71
N GLU A 226 -11.19 8.62 2.14
CA GLU A 226 -10.70 8.51 0.76
C GLU A 226 -9.52 7.52 0.66
N THR A 227 -8.77 7.36 1.75
CA THR A 227 -7.55 6.55 1.88
C THR A 227 -7.82 5.19 2.55
N TYR A 228 -9.02 4.95 3.08
CA TYR A 228 -9.71 3.67 3.00
C TYR A 228 -10.61 3.69 1.76
N PRO A 229 -10.06 3.48 0.55
CA PRO A 229 -10.93 2.88 -0.43
C PRO A 229 -11.22 1.49 0.15
N ALA A 230 -12.49 1.21 0.48
CA ALA A 230 -12.92 -0.10 0.97
C ALA A 230 -12.09 -1.19 0.27
N MET A 231 -11.29 -1.94 1.04
CA MET A 231 -10.20 -2.84 0.55
C MET A 231 -10.27 -3.06 -0.95
N THR A 232 -9.50 -2.26 -1.69
CA THR A 232 -9.73 -2.15 -3.13
C THR A 232 -9.26 -3.42 -3.82
N THR A 233 -10.09 -3.98 -4.70
CA THR A 233 -9.74 -5.25 -5.34
C THR A 233 -8.95 -5.00 -6.61
N ILE A 234 -7.75 -5.60 -6.70
CA ILE A 234 -6.93 -5.59 -7.92
C ILE A 234 -6.77 -7.00 -8.48
N LEU A 235 -6.77 -7.12 -9.80
CA LEU A 235 -6.50 -8.35 -10.53
C LEU A 235 -5.06 -8.31 -11.05
N VAL A 236 -4.25 -9.30 -10.67
CA VAL A 236 -2.84 -9.38 -11.09
C VAL A 236 -2.67 -10.56 -12.03
N THR A 237 -2.34 -10.29 -13.30
CA THR A 237 -1.95 -11.34 -14.24
C THR A 237 -0.47 -11.70 -14.09
N GLY A 238 -0.09 -12.90 -14.50
CA GLY A 238 1.29 -13.38 -14.32
C GLY A 238 1.72 -13.42 -12.84
N ALA A 239 0.78 -13.61 -11.92
CA ALA A 239 0.97 -13.49 -10.47
C ALA A 239 2.03 -14.47 -9.91
N THR A 240 2.21 -15.62 -10.54
CA THR A 240 3.24 -16.61 -10.18
C THR A 240 4.57 -16.40 -10.91
N GLY A 241 4.65 -15.40 -11.80
CA GLY A 241 5.85 -15.03 -12.55
C GLY A 241 6.68 -13.96 -11.85
N LYS A 242 7.81 -13.57 -12.47
CA LYS A 242 8.77 -12.61 -11.90
C LYS A 242 8.15 -11.24 -11.63
N GLN A 243 7.47 -10.66 -12.62
CA GLN A 243 6.89 -9.31 -12.48
C GLN A 243 5.64 -9.31 -11.60
N GLY A 244 4.60 -10.08 -11.94
CA GLY A 244 3.35 -10.10 -11.17
C GLY A 244 3.57 -10.51 -9.72
N GLY A 245 4.44 -11.50 -9.47
CA GLY A 245 4.82 -11.88 -8.11
C GLY A 245 5.54 -10.77 -7.35
N SER A 246 6.38 -9.98 -8.04
CA SER A 246 7.04 -8.81 -7.47
C SER A 246 6.07 -7.69 -7.09
N VAL A 247 5.06 -7.42 -7.94
CA VAL A 247 3.97 -6.47 -7.60
C VAL A 247 3.30 -6.91 -6.30
N ILE A 248 2.89 -8.17 -6.22
CA ILE A 248 2.21 -8.72 -5.04
C ILE A 248 3.11 -8.61 -3.80
N ASN A 249 4.38 -9.04 -3.90
CA ASN A 249 5.31 -8.97 -2.77
C ASN A 249 5.49 -7.53 -2.27
N THR A 250 5.57 -6.56 -3.19
CA THR A 250 5.75 -5.16 -2.81
C THR A 250 4.51 -4.57 -2.16
N LEU A 251 3.32 -4.88 -2.69
CA LEU A 251 2.05 -4.45 -2.09
C LEU A 251 1.89 -5.02 -0.68
N LEU A 252 2.24 -6.29 -0.45
CA LEU A 252 2.22 -6.90 0.88
C LEU A 252 3.26 -6.29 1.81
N ALA A 253 4.50 -6.08 1.34
CA ALA A 253 5.57 -5.50 2.15
C ALA A 253 5.28 -4.06 2.60
N LYS A 254 4.45 -3.33 1.84
CA LYS A 254 3.99 -1.99 2.17
C LYS A 254 2.65 -1.96 2.92
N SER A 255 2.09 -3.12 3.26
CA SER A 255 0.76 -3.25 3.86
C SER A 255 -0.32 -2.48 3.08
N ALA A 256 -0.21 -2.46 1.75
CA ALA A 256 -1.10 -1.68 0.90
C ALA A 256 -2.55 -2.20 1.01
N PRO A 257 -3.57 -1.32 1.01
CA PRO A 257 -4.97 -1.67 1.29
C PRO A 257 -5.68 -2.31 0.09
N PHE A 258 -5.08 -3.36 -0.49
CA PHE A 258 -5.61 -4.07 -1.65
C PHE A 258 -5.95 -5.52 -1.35
N LYS A 259 -7.13 -5.95 -1.80
CA LYS A 259 -7.44 -7.37 -2.01
C LYS A 259 -6.87 -7.79 -3.35
N ILE A 260 -6.03 -8.83 -3.35
CA ILE A 260 -5.27 -9.25 -4.53
C ILE A 260 -5.91 -10.51 -5.13
N LEU A 261 -6.43 -10.39 -6.34
CA LEU A 261 -6.89 -11.51 -7.15
C LEU A 261 -5.73 -11.97 -8.06
N ALA A 262 -5.03 -13.02 -7.65
CA ALA A 262 -3.86 -13.53 -8.33
C ALA A 262 -4.28 -14.54 -9.43
N VAL A 263 -4.16 -14.14 -10.69
CA VAL A 263 -4.52 -15.00 -11.82
C VAL A 263 -3.42 -16.03 -12.08
N THR A 264 -3.81 -17.30 -12.14
CA THR A 264 -2.94 -18.42 -12.50
C THR A 264 -3.68 -19.41 -13.40
N ARG A 265 -2.96 -20.06 -14.31
CA ARG A 265 -3.55 -21.12 -15.15
C ARG A 265 -3.91 -22.36 -14.34
N ASP A 266 -3.18 -22.60 -13.25
CA ASP A 266 -3.38 -23.73 -12.35
C ASP A 266 -3.29 -23.24 -10.89
N ALA A 267 -4.45 -23.17 -10.23
CA ALA A 267 -4.56 -22.78 -8.83
C ALA A 267 -4.05 -23.86 -7.86
N SER A 268 -3.88 -25.10 -8.33
CA SER A 268 -3.39 -26.23 -7.54
C SER A 268 -1.86 -26.34 -7.51
N SER A 269 -1.16 -25.60 -8.38
CA SER A 269 0.30 -25.60 -8.50
C SER A 269 1.01 -25.15 -7.22
N ALA A 270 2.23 -25.64 -7.00
CA ALA A 270 3.01 -25.31 -5.80
C ALA A 270 3.32 -23.81 -5.68
N SER A 271 3.59 -23.13 -6.80
CA SER A 271 3.84 -21.68 -6.81
C SER A 271 2.59 -20.87 -6.48
N ALA A 272 1.42 -21.27 -7.00
CA ALA A 272 0.14 -20.63 -6.68
C ALA A 272 -0.22 -20.81 -5.21
N LYS A 273 -0.11 -22.03 -4.67
CA LYS A 273 -0.35 -22.31 -3.25
C LYS A 273 0.58 -21.52 -2.33
N LYS A 274 1.88 -21.47 -2.66
CA LYS A 274 2.86 -20.67 -1.92
C LYS A 274 2.52 -19.18 -1.95
N LEU A 275 1.99 -18.67 -3.07
CA LEU A 275 1.55 -17.29 -3.18
C LEU A 275 0.35 -17.00 -2.28
N ALA A 276 -0.69 -17.84 -2.30
CA ALA A 276 -1.88 -17.68 -1.46
C ALA A 276 -1.57 -17.75 0.05
N GLN A 277 -0.59 -18.55 0.44
CA GLN A 277 -0.17 -18.67 1.84
C GLN A 277 0.53 -17.42 2.41
N LYS A 278 0.91 -16.44 1.57
CA LYS A 278 1.61 -15.24 2.04
C LYS A 278 0.70 -14.27 2.80
N SER A 279 -0.59 -14.25 2.50
CA SER A 279 -1.54 -13.32 3.12
C SER A 279 -2.98 -13.78 2.88
N SER A 280 -3.85 -13.56 3.86
CA SER A 280 -5.30 -13.72 3.72
C SER A 280 -5.92 -12.78 2.68
N ASN A 281 -5.22 -11.71 2.27
CA ASN A 281 -5.67 -10.76 1.27
C ASN A 281 -5.51 -11.27 -0.18
N ILE A 282 -4.91 -12.46 -0.38
CA ILE A 282 -4.68 -13.04 -1.70
C ILE A 282 -5.72 -14.11 -2.00
N THR A 283 -6.43 -13.96 -3.11
CA THR A 283 -7.34 -14.97 -3.66
C THR A 283 -6.81 -15.46 -4.99
N LEU A 284 -6.69 -16.78 -5.17
CA LEU A 284 -6.26 -17.36 -6.44
C LEU A 284 -7.44 -17.44 -7.41
N ILE A 285 -7.28 -16.84 -8.58
CA ILE A 285 -8.26 -16.94 -9.67
C ILE A 285 -7.67 -17.85 -10.74
N GLN A 286 -8.31 -19.00 -10.97
CA GLN A 286 -7.93 -19.86 -12.09
C GLN A 286 -8.40 -19.24 -13.40
N GLY A 287 -7.48 -19.03 -14.33
CA GLY A 287 -7.78 -18.33 -15.57
C GLY A 287 -6.65 -18.39 -16.60
N ASN A 288 -7.01 -18.29 -17.88
CA ASN A 288 -6.06 -18.21 -18.98
C ASN A 288 -6.28 -16.90 -19.74
N LEU A 289 -5.19 -16.20 -20.07
CA LEU A 289 -5.23 -14.95 -20.84
C LEU A 289 -5.76 -15.14 -22.26
N ASP A 290 -5.81 -16.37 -22.76
CA ASP A 290 -6.51 -16.69 -24.01
C ASP A 290 -8.02 -16.45 -23.95
N ASP A 291 -8.59 -16.41 -22.74
CA ASP A 291 -10.01 -16.15 -22.47
C ASP A 291 -10.18 -15.22 -21.26
N PRO A 292 -9.96 -13.90 -21.45
CA PRO A 292 -10.12 -12.92 -20.37
C PRO A 292 -11.54 -12.87 -19.79
N ALA A 293 -12.56 -13.15 -20.60
CA ALA A 293 -13.95 -13.17 -20.14
C ALA A 293 -14.15 -14.24 -19.05
N ALA A 294 -13.63 -15.45 -19.27
CA ALA A 294 -13.67 -16.51 -18.26
C ALA A 294 -12.92 -16.14 -16.96
N ILE A 295 -11.87 -15.32 -17.04
CA ILE A 295 -11.19 -14.80 -15.83
C ILE A 295 -12.16 -13.96 -15.01
N PHE A 296 -12.83 -12.99 -15.63
CA PHE A 296 -13.76 -12.10 -14.94
C PHE A 296 -15.04 -12.84 -14.47
N GLU A 297 -15.52 -13.84 -15.21
CA GLU A 297 -16.58 -14.73 -14.72
C GLU A 297 -16.15 -15.46 -13.44
N ASN A 298 -14.93 -16.00 -13.39
CA ASN A 298 -14.42 -16.68 -12.21
C ASN A 298 -14.20 -15.73 -11.03
N VAL A 299 -13.81 -14.48 -11.30
CA VAL A 299 -13.78 -13.42 -10.29
C VAL A 299 -15.18 -13.22 -9.70
N GLN A 300 -16.19 -13.00 -10.52
CA GLN A 300 -17.58 -12.77 -10.07
C GLN A 300 -18.15 -13.96 -9.27
N ARG A 301 -17.74 -15.19 -9.60
CA ARG A 301 -18.15 -16.40 -8.84
C ARG A 301 -17.48 -16.51 -7.47
N GLN A 302 -16.29 -15.93 -7.29
CA GLN A 302 -15.47 -16.10 -6.08
C GLN A 302 -15.43 -14.87 -5.17
N THR A 303 -15.79 -13.69 -5.69
CA THR A 303 -15.81 -12.45 -4.91
C THR A 303 -17.03 -11.60 -5.24
N SER A 304 -17.61 -11.00 -4.21
CA SER A 304 -18.69 -10.01 -4.32
C SER A 304 -18.17 -8.58 -4.50
N THR A 305 -16.85 -8.36 -4.34
CA THR A 305 -16.23 -7.04 -4.52
C THR A 305 -15.90 -6.78 -5.99
N PRO A 306 -16.25 -5.60 -6.53
CA PRO A 306 -15.88 -5.22 -7.89
C PRO A 306 -14.36 -5.04 -7.99
N VAL A 307 -13.80 -5.42 -9.14
CA VAL A 307 -12.38 -5.18 -9.43
C VAL A 307 -12.22 -3.73 -9.84
N TRP A 308 -11.34 -3.01 -9.14
CA TRP A 308 -11.03 -1.62 -9.45
C TRP A 308 -9.85 -1.51 -10.41
N GLY A 309 -8.81 -2.33 -10.20
CA GLY A 309 -7.56 -2.23 -10.93
C GLY A 309 -7.08 -3.55 -11.55
N VAL A 310 -6.35 -3.47 -12.66
CA VAL A 310 -5.73 -4.64 -13.33
C VAL A 310 -4.24 -4.38 -13.57
N PHE A 311 -3.39 -5.32 -13.14
CA PHE A 311 -1.99 -5.40 -13.58
C PHE A 311 -1.87 -6.41 -14.72
N SER A 312 -1.49 -5.92 -15.89
CA SER A 312 -1.39 -6.68 -17.13
C SER A 312 0.06 -6.94 -17.51
N VAL A 313 0.43 -8.21 -17.52
CA VAL A 313 1.66 -8.74 -18.09
C VAL A 313 1.39 -10.05 -18.83
N GLN A 314 1.95 -10.16 -20.03
CA GLN A 314 1.90 -11.36 -20.88
C GLN A 314 3.30 -11.96 -21.00
N THR A 315 3.36 -13.25 -21.33
CA THR A 315 4.63 -13.90 -21.67
C THR A 315 4.88 -13.73 -23.16
N ALA A 316 5.99 -13.08 -23.52
CA ALA A 316 6.41 -12.98 -24.91
C ALA A 316 6.69 -14.39 -25.47
N ASN A 317 6.08 -14.71 -26.61
CA ASN A 317 6.36 -15.94 -27.33
C ASN A 317 6.82 -15.59 -28.76
N PRO A 318 8.10 -15.79 -29.10
CA PRO A 318 8.65 -15.47 -30.41
C PRO A 318 7.98 -16.18 -31.60
N LYS A 319 7.18 -17.22 -31.33
CA LYS A 319 6.60 -18.08 -32.35
C LYS A 319 5.19 -17.70 -32.76
N ASN A 320 4.51 -16.86 -31.99
CA ASN A 320 3.13 -16.49 -32.26
C ASN A 320 2.78 -15.10 -31.72
N ASP A 321 1.57 -14.69 -32.02
CA ASP A 321 1.01 -13.38 -31.71
C ASP A 321 0.11 -13.41 -30.46
N ASP A 322 0.32 -14.42 -29.59
CA ASP A 322 -0.51 -14.61 -28.40
C ASP A 322 -0.40 -13.41 -27.46
N GLU A 323 0.80 -12.85 -27.29
CA GLU A 323 1.01 -11.67 -26.45
C GLU A 323 0.10 -10.51 -26.84
N ARG A 324 0.07 -10.16 -28.14
CA ARG A 324 -0.78 -9.09 -28.66
C ARG A 324 -2.26 -9.39 -28.47
N ARG A 325 -2.69 -10.59 -28.86
CA ARG A 325 -4.09 -11.02 -28.75
C ARG A 325 -4.58 -10.99 -27.31
N GLN A 326 -3.78 -11.54 -26.39
CA GLN A 326 -4.08 -11.59 -24.95
C GLN A 326 -4.12 -10.19 -24.32
N GLY A 327 -3.13 -9.34 -24.65
CA GLY A 327 -3.07 -7.97 -24.15
C GLY A 327 -4.27 -7.13 -24.59
N ILE A 328 -4.59 -7.16 -25.90
CA ILE A 328 -5.75 -6.46 -26.48
C ILE A 328 -7.06 -6.98 -25.87
N ALA A 329 -7.25 -8.30 -25.83
CA ALA A 329 -8.47 -8.90 -25.31
C ALA A 329 -8.69 -8.57 -23.83
N LEU A 330 -7.62 -8.53 -23.01
CA LEU A 330 -7.71 -8.15 -21.61
C LEU A 330 -8.08 -6.68 -21.42
N ILE A 331 -7.58 -5.77 -22.27
CA ILE A 331 -7.96 -4.35 -22.25
C ILE A 331 -9.45 -4.21 -22.58
N ASP A 332 -9.89 -4.82 -23.68
CA ASP A 332 -11.28 -4.74 -24.13
C ASP A 332 -12.23 -5.30 -23.06
N GLU A 333 -11.86 -6.42 -22.43
CA GLU A 333 -12.66 -7.00 -21.37
C GLU A 333 -12.64 -6.14 -20.09
N SER A 334 -11.49 -5.55 -19.73
CA SER A 334 -11.41 -4.63 -18.58
C SER A 334 -12.32 -3.41 -18.75
N ILE A 335 -12.40 -2.86 -19.96
CA ILE A 335 -13.34 -1.76 -20.25
C ILE A 335 -14.79 -2.20 -20.10
N LYS A 336 -15.16 -3.38 -20.63
CA LYS A 336 -16.52 -3.93 -20.49
C LYS A 336 -16.92 -4.15 -19.03
N GLN A 337 -15.97 -4.59 -18.20
CA GLN A 337 -16.19 -4.85 -16.78
C GLN A 337 -16.13 -3.58 -15.92
N GLY A 338 -15.88 -2.41 -16.52
CA GLY A 338 -15.86 -1.13 -15.82
C GLY A 338 -14.65 -0.93 -14.92
N ILE A 339 -13.51 -1.58 -15.23
CA ILE A 339 -12.25 -1.38 -14.52
C ILE A 339 -11.85 0.09 -14.58
N LYS A 340 -11.43 0.64 -13.44
CA LYS A 340 -11.09 2.07 -13.30
C LYS A 340 -9.62 2.34 -13.54
N TYR A 341 -8.74 1.37 -13.27
CA TYR A 341 -7.30 1.59 -13.39
C TYR A 341 -6.53 0.41 -14.00
N PHE A 342 -5.76 0.66 -15.06
CA PHE A 342 -5.05 -0.39 -15.80
C PHE A 342 -3.54 -0.13 -15.85
N VAL A 343 -2.75 -0.96 -15.17
CA VAL A 343 -1.28 -0.89 -15.19
C VAL A 343 -0.74 -1.94 -16.14
N TYR A 344 -0.09 -1.51 -17.22
CA TYR A 344 0.42 -2.39 -18.28
C TYR A 344 1.95 -2.48 -18.29
N SER A 345 2.50 -3.69 -18.31
CA SER A 345 3.93 -3.93 -18.48
C SER A 345 4.32 -4.17 -19.95
N SER A 346 4.86 -3.11 -20.55
CA SER A 346 5.32 -3.02 -21.93
C SER A 346 6.84 -3.21 -22.01
N VAL A 347 7.54 -2.40 -22.83
CA VAL A 347 8.99 -2.37 -23.02
C VAL A 347 9.46 -1.00 -23.49
N ASP A 348 10.65 -0.58 -23.06
CA ASP A 348 11.25 0.65 -23.55
C ASP A 348 11.73 0.48 -25.00
N ARG A 349 11.52 1.53 -25.80
CA ARG A 349 11.99 1.61 -27.19
C ARG A 349 12.75 2.90 -27.44
N GLY A 350 13.51 3.39 -26.45
CA GLY A 350 14.33 4.60 -26.57
C GLY A 350 13.80 5.81 -25.80
N GLY A 351 13.26 5.61 -24.60
CA GLY A 351 12.86 6.69 -23.71
C GLY A 351 11.67 7.49 -24.23
N GLU A 352 11.82 8.81 -24.33
CA GLU A 352 10.81 9.71 -24.90
C GLU A 352 10.44 9.36 -26.35
N ARG A 353 11.38 8.76 -27.11
CA ARG A 353 11.11 8.30 -28.49
C ARG A 353 10.30 7.00 -28.53
N SER A 354 10.03 6.37 -27.40
CA SER A 354 9.40 5.04 -27.33
C SER A 354 8.03 4.97 -27.98
N ASP A 355 7.30 6.08 -28.16
CA ASP A 355 6.03 6.08 -28.88
C ASP A 355 6.18 6.07 -30.42
N GLN A 356 7.34 6.48 -30.92
CA GLN A 356 7.58 6.73 -32.35
C GLN A 356 8.74 5.90 -32.91
N ASN A 357 9.55 5.25 -32.08
CA ASN A 357 10.71 4.50 -32.52
C ASN A 357 10.31 3.17 -33.20
N PRO A 358 10.52 3.02 -34.52
CA PRO A 358 10.28 1.75 -35.19
C PRO A 358 11.31 0.70 -34.77
N THR A 359 10.90 -0.56 -34.76
CA THR A 359 11.80 -1.68 -34.48
C THR A 359 11.38 -2.90 -35.29
N GLN A 360 12.32 -3.81 -35.52
CA GLN A 360 12.08 -5.10 -36.17
C GLN A 360 11.89 -6.23 -35.15
N VAL A 361 11.95 -5.93 -33.85
CA VAL A 361 11.81 -6.89 -32.76
C VAL A 361 10.32 -7.21 -32.54
N PRO A 362 9.82 -8.42 -32.87
CA PRO A 362 8.38 -8.71 -32.86
C PRO A 362 7.69 -8.43 -31.53
N HIS A 363 8.23 -8.91 -30.39
CA HIS A 363 7.61 -8.65 -29.09
C HIS A 363 7.62 -7.16 -28.69
N PHE A 364 8.55 -6.34 -29.19
CA PHE A 364 8.50 -4.89 -28.97
C PHE A 364 7.38 -4.24 -29.80
N ILE A 365 7.16 -4.75 -31.02
CA ILE A 365 6.06 -4.30 -31.88
C ILE A 365 4.73 -4.66 -31.22
N PHE A 366 4.54 -5.90 -30.79
CA PHE A 366 3.32 -6.37 -30.15
C PHE A 366 2.98 -5.58 -28.88
N LYS A 367 3.96 -5.36 -28.01
CA LYS A 367 3.78 -4.53 -26.80
C LYS A 367 3.38 -3.10 -27.14
N HIS A 368 4.01 -2.50 -28.14
CA HIS A 368 3.65 -1.15 -28.58
C HIS A 368 2.25 -1.08 -29.23
N GLU A 369 1.83 -2.12 -29.96
CA GLU A 369 0.47 -2.21 -30.48
C GLU A 369 -0.57 -2.32 -29.34
N ILE A 370 -0.27 -3.07 -28.28
CA ILE A 370 -1.09 -3.11 -27.06
C ILE A 370 -1.15 -1.73 -26.39
N GLU A 371 -0.03 -1.00 -26.28
CA GLU A 371 -0.03 0.37 -25.74
C GLU A 371 -0.92 1.30 -26.55
N LYS A 372 -0.84 1.25 -27.88
CA LYS A 372 -1.69 2.06 -28.76
C LYS A 372 -3.16 1.74 -28.57
N HIS A 373 -3.48 0.45 -28.51
CA HIS A 373 -4.86 -0.01 -28.27
C HIS A 373 -5.38 0.46 -26.91
N LEU A 374 -4.59 0.34 -25.84
CA LEU A 374 -4.93 0.84 -24.51
C LEU A 374 -5.21 2.34 -24.53
N LYS A 375 -4.28 3.14 -25.09
CA LYS A 375 -4.42 4.59 -25.20
C LYS A 375 -5.62 5.01 -26.03
N GLU A 376 -5.98 4.24 -27.05
CA GLU A 376 -7.12 4.53 -27.92
C GLU A 376 -8.45 4.15 -27.26
N LYS A 377 -8.55 2.94 -26.71
CA LYS A 377 -9.80 2.42 -26.12
C LYS A 377 -10.15 3.04 -24.78
N ALA A 378 -9.16 3.47 -24.00
CA ALA A 378 -9.41 4.19 -22.76
C ALA A 378 -10.04 5.58 -23.00
N LYS A 379 -9.82 6.21 -24.17
CA LYS A 379 -10.40 7.52 -24.48
C LYS A 379 -11.92 7.47 -24.49
N GLY A 380 -12.54 8.33 -23.70
CA GLY A 380 -14.00 8.38 -23.58
C GLY A 380 -14.60 7.32 -22.64
N THR A 381 -13.76 6.64 -21.87
CA THR A 381 -14.15 5.75 -20.77
C THR A 381 -13.62 6.29 -19.44
N ASP A 382 -14.12 5.77 -18.32
CA ASP A 382 -13.59 6.10 -16.98
C ASP A 382 -12.31 5.35 -16.62
N MET A 383 -11.75 4.55 -17.54
CA MET A 383 -10.57 3.74 -17.27
C MET A 383 -9.30 4.57 -17.49
N GLU A 384 -8.61 4.88 -16.40
CA GLU A 384 -7.28 5.46 -16.41
C GLU A 384 -6.22 4.34 -16.54
N TRP A 385 -5.02 4.68 -17.01
CA TRP A 385 -3.97 3.69 -17.25
C TRP A 385 -2.59 4.21 -16.93
N THR A 386 -1.67 3.29 -16.63
CA THR A 386 -0.23 3.55 -16.52
C THR A 386 0.53 2.50 -17.31
N ILE A 387 1.48 2.92 -18.14
CA ILE A 387 2.33 2.01 -18.90
C ILE A 387 3.73 2.01 -18.29
N LEU A 388 4.23 0.82 -17.94
CA LEU A 388 5.59 0.61 -17.50
C LEU A 388 6.39 0.00 -18.65
N ARG A 389 7.48 0.66 -19.03
CA ARG A 389 8.36 0.28 -20.15
C ARG A 389 9.72 -0.14 -19.59
N PRO A 390 9.83 -1.35 -19.01
CA PRO A 390 11.10 -1.80 -18.51
C PRO A 390 12.09 -2.07 -19.65
N VAL A 391 13.38 -1.87 -19.36
CA VAL A 391 14.50 -2.23 -20.24
C VAL A 391 14.85 -3.72 -20.08
N ALA A 392 16.02 -4.17 -20.56
CA ALA A 392 16.47 -5.56 -20.37
C ALA A 392 16.57 -5.93 -18.88
N PHE A 393 16.31 -7.18 -18.51
CA PHE A 393 16.26 -7.58 -17.10
C PHE A 393 17.61 -8.12 -16.61
N PHE A 394 18.01 -7.73 -15.39
CA PHE A 394 19.08 -8.42 -14.69
C PHE A 394 18.75 -9.90 -14.47
N ASP A 395 17.48 -10.20 -14.23
CA ASP A 395 16.94 -11.56 -14.04
C ASP A 395 17.15 -12.52 -15.22
N ASN A 396 17.64 -12.05 -16.37
CA ASN A 396 18.06 -12.90 -17.48
C ASN A 396 19.47 -13.48 -17.27
N PHE A 397 20.26 -12.95 -16.32
CA PHE A 397 21.54 -13.51 -15.91
C PHE A 397 21.31 -14.63 -14.89
N THR A 398 21.19 -15.84 -15.40
CA THR A 398 21.04 -17.07 -14.61
C THR A 398 22.25 -18.01 -14.78
N PRO A 399 22.55 -18.87 -13.80
CA PRO A 399 23.68 -19.81 -13.87
C PRO A 399 23.49 -20.94 -14.91
N ASP A 400 22.28 -21.09 -15.44
CA ASP A 400 21.93 -22.07 -16.46
C ASP A 400 22.45 -21.71 -17.86
N TYR A 401 22.12 -22.54 -18.85
CA TYR A 401 22.56 -22.32 -20.22
C TYR A 401 21.97 -21.04 -20.84
N PHE A 402 20.72 -20.71 -20.51
CA PHE A 402 20.04 -19.53 -21.03
C PHE A 402 20.78 -18.26 -20.60
N GLY A 403 21.07 -18.11 -19.30
CA GLY A 403 21.78 -16.95 -18.80
C GLY A 403 23.21 -16.82 -19.33
N LYS A 404 23.93 -17.95 -19.46
CA LYS A 404 25.25 -17.98 -20.11
C LYS A 404 25.20 -17.54 -21.57
N ALA A 405 24.19 -18.00 -22.32
CA ALA A 405 24.00 -17.63 -23.71
C ALA A 405 23.64 -16.14 -23.86
N PHE A 406 22.80 -15.61 -22.97
CA PHE A 406 22.45 -14.18 -22.94
C PHE A 406 23.68 -13.31 -22.64
N ALA A 407 24.49 -13.68 -21.63
CA ALA A 407 25.73 -12.99 -21.32
C ALA A 407 26.72 -12.98 -22.50
N THR A 408 26.91 -14.13 -23.16
CA THR A 408 27.73 -14.23 -24.36
C THR A 408 27.18 -13.37 -25.51
N ALA A 409 25.86 -13.37 -25.73
CA ALA A 409 25.22 -12.57 -26.78
C ALA A 409 25.40 -11.06 -26.55
N TRP A 410 25.29 -10.61 -25.30
CA TRP A 410 25.58 -9.23 -24.91
C TRP A 410 27.03 -8.86 -25.23
N GLN A 411 27.99 -9.64 -24.73
CA GLN A 411 29.42 -9.42 -24.99
C GLN A 411 29.75 -9.36 -26.48
N MET A 412 29.09 -10.21 -27.29
CA MET A 412 29.31 -10.28 -28.73
C MET A 412 28.72 -9.10 -29.50
N SER A 413 27.50 -8.70 -29.14
CA SER A 413 26.68 -7.85 -30.01
C SER A 413 26.85 -6.36 -29.72
N LEU A 414 27.01 -5.99 -28.44
CA LEU A 414 27.07 -4.57 -28.06
C LEU A 414 28.47 -3.95 -28.22
N LYS A 415 29.52 -4.77 -28.40
CA LYS A 415 30.89 -4.33 -28.73
C LYS A 415 31.40 -3.18 -27.85
N GLY A 416 31.14 -3.24 -26.54
CA GLY A 416 31.56 -2.22 -25.57
C GLY A 416 30.58 -1.07 -25.35
N LYS A 417 29.45 -1.02 -26.06
CA LYS A 417 28.37 -0.08 -25.73
C LYS A 417 27.67 -0.46 -24.41
N PRO A 418 27.24 0.53 -23.61
CA PRO A 418 26.46 0.26 -22.41
C PRO A 418 25.06 -0.25 -22.74
N LEU A 419 24.47 -0.98 -21.80
CA LEU A 419 23.09 -1.48 -21.86
C LEU A 419 22.36 -1.06 -20.58
N GLN A 420 21.17 -0.50 -20.73
CA GLN A 420 20.28 -0.25 -19.60
C GLN A 420 19.62 -1.56 -19.17
N LEU A 421 19.65 -1.80 -17.86
CA LEU A 421 19.15 -3.02 -17.23
C LEU A 421 18.30 -2.69 -15.99
N ILE A 422 17.34 -3.54 -15.65
CA ILE A 422 16.46 -3.37 -14.47
C ILE A 422 16.21 -4.70 -13.74
N ALA A 423 16.03 -4.65 -12.42
CA ALA A 423 15.59 -5.78 -11.62
C ALA A 423 14.07 -5.96 -11.74
N THR A 424 13.59 -7.20 -11.84
CA THR A 424 12.13 -7.44 -11.82
C THR A 424 11.46 -7.05 -10.49
N SER A 425 12.24 -7.00 -9.40
CA SER A 425 11.82 -6.43 -8.11
C SER A 425 11.42 -4.95 -8.24
N ASP A 426 12.25 -4.14 -8.91
CA ASP A 426 11.98 -2.72 -9.14
C ASP A 426 10.80 -2.47 -10.08
N ILE A 427 10.58 -3.34 -11.08
CA ILE A 427 9.36 -3.26 -11.92
C ILE A 427 8.11 -3.43 -11.03
N GLY A 428 8.15 -4.38 -10.09
CA GLY A 428 7.07 -4.56 -9.12
C GLY A 428 6.89 -3.37 -8.19
N PHE A 429 7.97 -2.70 -7.81
CA PHE A 429 7.91 -1.45 -7.04
C PHE A 429 7.15 -0.36 -7.79
N PHE A 430 7.51 -0.08 -9.05
CA PHE A 430 6.84 0.97 -9.83
C PHE A 430 5.37 0.62 -10.12
N ALA A 431 5.06 -0.65 -10.37
CA ALA A 431 3.67 -1.10 -10.54
C ALA A 431 2.85 -0.94 -9.25
N ALA A 432 3.39 -1.33 -8.10
CA ALA A 432 2.74 -1.13 -6.81
C ALA A 432 2.55 0.36 -6.51
N ALA A 433 3.56 1.19 -6.79
CA ALA A 433 3.49 2.64 -6.65
C ALA A 433 2.40 3.25 -7.53
N ALA A 434 2.23 2.76 -8.77
CA ALA A 434 1.17 3.22 -9.67
C ALA A 434 -0.23 2.93 -9.10
N PHE A 435 -0.44 1.79 -8.44
CA PHE A 435 -1.72 1.47 -7.79
C PHE A 435 -1.96 2.29 -6.53
N MET A 436 -0.93 2.50 -5.70
CA MET A 436 -1.05 3.27 -4.45
C MET A 436 -1.18 4.77 -4.69
N ASN A 437 -0.68 5.29 -5.81
CA ASN A 437 -0.80 6.69 -6.20
C ASN A 437 -1.17 6.84 -7.70
N PRO A 438 -2.43 6.56 -8.06
CA PRO A 438 -2.89 6.64 -9.45
C PRO A 438 -2.76 8.06 -10.02
N GLU A 439 -3.10 9.09 -9.25
CA GLU A 439 -3.06 10.49 -9.70
C GLU A 439 -1.67 10.93 -10.18
N ALA A 440 -0.60 10.44 -9.55
CA ALA A 440 0.77 10.76 -9.96
C ALA A 440 1.24 10.02 -11.22
N SER A 441 0.53 8.97 -11.65
CA SER A 441 1.00 8.07 -12.72
C SER A 441 0.01 7.91 -13.88
N LYS A 442 -1.26 8.27 -13.68
CA LYS A 442 -2.33 8.10 -14.66
C LYS A 442 -2.03 8.77 -15.99
N ASN A 443 -2.45 8.07 -17.04
CA ASN A 443 -2.29 8.43 -18.44
C ASN A 443 -0.83 8.72 -18.83
N HIS A 444 0.15 8.13 -18.12
CA HIS A 444 1.57 8.29 -18.38
C HIS A 444 2.27 6.96 -18.67
N ALA A 445 3.36 7.03 -19.43
CA ALA A 445 4.20 5.89 -19.77
C ALA A 445 5.63 6.12 -19.26
N PHE A 446 6.13 5.22 -18.41
CA PHE A 446 7.41 5.36 -17.74
C PHE A 446 8.43 4.34 -18.26
N SER A 447 9.54 4.82 -18.81
CA SER A 447 10.70 3.98 -19.12
C SER A 447 11.47 3.65 -17.84
N LEU A 448 11.71 2.36 -17.58
CA LEU A 448 12.29 1.90 -16.31
C LEU A 448 13.63 1.20 -16.54
N ALA A 449 14.70 1.76 -15.97
CA ALA A 449 16.03 1.16 -15.84
C ALA A 449 16.53 1.29 -14.39
N GLY A 450 17.33 0.34 -13.92
CA GLY A 450 18.02 0.39 -12.62
C GLY A 450 19.50 0.75 -12.73
N ASP A 451 20.13 0.37 -13.84
CA ASP A 451 21.55 0.67 -14.12
C ASP A 451 21.83 0.77 -15.61
N GLU A 452 22.97 1.35 -15.96
CA GLU A 452 23.49 1.45 -17.33
C GLU A 452 24.98 1.15 -17.32
N LEU A 453 25.36 0.03 -17.93
CA LEU A 453 26.72 -0.47 -17.86
C LEU A 453 27.14 -1.23 -19.10
N THR A 454 28.44 -1.23 -19.38
CA THR A 454 29.07 -2.09 -20.38
C THR A 454 29.23 -3.52 -19.86
N PHE A 455 29.44 -4.49 -20.76
CA PHE A 455 29.72 -5.87 -20.35
C PHE A 455 30.96 -5.99 -19.46
N ASP A 456 31.97 -5.14 -19.68
CA ASP A 456 33.21 -5.15 -18.91
C ASP A 456 32.98 -4.62 -17.49
N GLN A 457 32.27 -3.49 -17.34
CA GLN A 457 31.87 -2.95 -16.01
C GLN A 457 31.00 -3.96 -15.23
N MET A 458 30.07 -4.62 -15.93
CA MET A 458 29.26 -5.69 -15.35
C MET A 458 30.14 -6.87 -14.88
N SER A 459 31.09 -7.29 -15.72
CA SER A 459 32.01 -8.38 -15.41
C SER A 459 32.94 -8.08 -14.24
N GLU A 460 33.43 -6.85 -14.15
CA GLU A 460 34.24 -6.38 -13.02
C GLU A 460 33.43 -6.40 -11.72
N THR A 461 32.21 -5.87 -11.75
CA THR A 461 31.30 -5.85 -10.59
C THR A 461 30.97 -7.28 -10.14
N PHE A 462 30.63 -8.16 -11.09
CA PHE A 462 30.35 -9.57 -10.83
C PHE A 462 31.55 -10.28 -10.19
N LYS A 463 32.75 -10.07 -10.73
CA LYS A 463 33.98 -10.66 -10.20
C LYS A 463 34.33 -10.13 -8.82
N LYS A 464 34.14 -8.83 -8.57
CA LYS A 464 34.35 -8.21 -7.27
C LYS A 464 33.45 -8.83 -6.19
N LEU A 465 32.17 -9.04 -6.51
CA LEU A 465 31.17 -9.51 -5.54
C LEU A 465 31.10 -11.04 -5.39
N THR A 466 31.28 -11.81 -6.46
CA THR A 466 31.19 -13.29 -6.41
C THR A 466 32.56 -13.96 -6.34
N GLY A 467 33.61 -13.26 -6.76
CA GLY A 467 34.94 -13.84 -6.93
C GLY A 467 35.15 -14.69 -8.17
N LYS A 468 34.11 -14.87 -8.97
CA LYS A 468 34.13 -15.69 -10.19
C LYS A 468 33.94 -14.78 -11.40
N ASN A 469 34.39 -15.22 -12.57
CA ASN A 469 34.05 -14.51 -13.80
C ASN A 469 32.58 -14.75 -14.15
N VAL A 470 31.96 -13.81 -14.87
CA VAL A 470 30.60 -13.97 -15.37
C VAL A 470 30.48 -15.27 -16.17
N PRO A 471 29.52 -16.15 -15.85
CA PRO A 471 29.29 -17.35 -16.63
C PRO A 471 28.93 -17.01 -18.07
N THR A 472 29.77 -17.46 -19.00
CA THR A 472 29.56 -17.34 -20.45
C THR A 472 29.63 -18.72 -21.10
N THR A 473 29.19 -18.80 -22.36
CA THR A 473 29.27 -19.99 -23.20
C THR A 473 29.99 -19.69 -24.53
N PHE A 474 30.17 -20.72 -25.36
CA PHE A 474 30.88 -20.63 -26.63
C PHE A 474 30.19 -19.66 -27.62
N ARG A 475 31.00 -18.81 -28.25
CA ARG A 475 30.54 -17.76 -29.18
C ARG A 475 29.87 -18.31 -30.44
N ILE A 476 30.41 -19.39 -31.02
CA ILE A 476 29.90 -19.95 -32.29
C ILE A 476 28.47 -20.49 -32.13
N PRO A 477 28.14 -21.33 -31.13
CA PRO A 477 26.75 -21.73 -30.87
C PRO A 477 25.79 -20.57 -30.65
N VAL A 478 26.21 -19.54 -29.90
CA VAL A 478 25.36 -18.35 -29.65
C VAL A 478 25.13 -17.55 -30.92
N TRP A 479 26.16 -17.40 -31.76
CA TRP A 479 26.02 -16.76 -33.07
C TRP A 479 25.06 -17.52 -33.99
N LEU A 480 25.18 -18.85 -34.06
CA LEU A 480 24.25 -19.70 -34.81
C LEU A 480 22.82 -19.58 -34.25
N MET A 481 22.66 -19.56 -32.93
CA MET A 481 21.37 -19.38 -32.27
C MET A 481 20.76 -18.02 -32.60
N MET A 482 21.52 -16.92 -32.55
CA MET A 482 21.03 -15.59 -32.92
C MET A 482 20.68 -15.49 -34.41
N ALA A 483 21.36 -16.24 -35.28
CA ALA A 483 21.03 -16.33 -36.70
C ALA A 483 19.75 -17.16 -36.95
N ALA A 484 19.57 -18.26 -36.21
CA ALA A 484 18.41 -19.14 -36.35
C ALA A 484 17.15 -18.57 -35.68
N VAL A 485 17.29 -17.92 -34.53
CA VAL A 485 16.23 -17.25 -33.78
C VAL A 485 16.28 -15.76 -34.14
N LYS A 486 15.72 -15.42 -35.30
CA LYS A 486 15.77 -14.07 -35.90
C LYS A 486 15.42 -12.96 -34.90
N GLU A 487 14.42 -13.19 -34.06
CA GLU A 487 14.00 -12.24 -33.03
C GLU A 487 15.11 -11.89 -32.03
N LEU A 488 15.85 -12.90 -31.54
CA LEU A 488 16.98 -12.67 -30.62
C LEU A 488 18.09 -11.88 -31.32
N GLY A 489 18.36 -12.19 -32.59
CA GLY A 489 19.30 -11.43 -33.42
C GLY A 489 18.86 -9.98 -33.64
N PHE A 490 17.59 -9.74 -33.95
CA PHE A 490 17.04 -8.38 -34.10
C PHE A 490 17.10 -7.60 -32.80
N MET A 491 16.84 -8.24 -31.66
CA MET A 491 16.88 -7.60 -30.34
C MET A 491 18.28 -7.11 -30.00
N PHE A 492 19.30 -7.97 -30.09
CA PHE A 492 20.68 -7.57 -29.81
C PHE A 492 21.23 -6.56 -30.84
N LYS A 493 20.78 -6.64 -32.10
CA LYS A 493 21.08 -5.60 -33.10
C LYS A 493 20.44 -4.26 -32.71
N TRP A 494 19.19 -4.26 -32.27
CA TRP A 494 18.48 -3.07 -31.83
C TRP A 494 19.13 -2.46 -30.56
N PHE A 495 19.57 -3.28 -29.60
CA PHE A 495 20.35 -2.80 -28.44
C PHE A 495 21.64 -2.09 -28.87
N HIS A 496 22.30 -2.56 -29.91
CA HIS A 496 23.52 -1.93 -30.42
C HIS A 496 23.24 -0.67 -31.23
N ASP A 497 22.24 -0.69 -32.11
CA ASP A 497 22.00 0.37 -33.10
C ASP A 497 21.16 1.54 -32.52
N GLU A 498 20.12 1.24 -31.73
CA GLU A 498 19.18 2.23 -31.17
C GLU A 498 19.33 2.41 -29.66
N GLY A 499 19.31 1.30 -28.91
CA GLY A 499 19.39 1.29 -27.45
C GLY A 499 18.13 1.79 -26.71
N PHE A 500 18.11 1.57 -25.41
CA PHE A 500 17.09 2.09 -24.50
C PHE A 500 17.33 3.56 -24.15
N GLY A 501 16.35 4.23 -23.53
CA GLY A 501 16.43 5.65 -23.17
C GLY A 501 15.76 6.05 -21.87
N ALA A 502 15.74 5.17 -20.86
CA ALA A 502 15.19 5.51 -19.55
C ALA A 502 16.05 6.55 -18.80
N ASP A 503 15.40 7.48 -18.10
CA ASP A 503 16.05 8.51 -17.28
C ASP A 503 16.39 7.97 -15.88
N LEU A 504 17.58 7.39 -15.75
CA LEU A 504 18.08 6.84 -14.48
C LEU A 504 18.09 7.87 -13.32
N PRO A 505 18.59 9.10 -13.49
CA PRO A 505 18.49 10.13 -12.45
C PRO A 505 17.07 10.39 -11.97
N ALA A 506 16.08 10.47 -12.86
CA ALA A 506 14.68 10.65 -12.47
C ALA A 506 14.14 9.44 -11.72
N LEU A 507 14.43 8.21 -12.19
CA LEU A 507 14.00 6.98 -11.54
C LEU A 507 14.59 6.82 -10.13
N LYS A 508 15.86 7.20 -9.92
CA LYS A 508 16.48 7.19 -8.58
C LYS A 508 15.87 8.19 -7.61
N LYS A 509 15.31 9.30 -8.11
CA LYS A 509 14.55 10.24 -7.27
C LYS A 509 13.21 9.64 -6.84
N LEU A 510 12.55 8.89 -7.73
CA LEU A 510 11.28 8.23 -7.45
C LEU A 510 11.44 6.99 -6.56
N ASN A 511 12.53 6.24 -6.74
CA ASN A 511 12.90 5.10 -5.91
C ASN A 511 14.37 5.23 -5.49
N PRO A 512 14.67 5.80 -4.31
CA PRO A 512 16.04 5.86 -3.80
C PRO A 512 16.69 4.48 -3.60
N GLY A 513 15.88 3.42 -3.46
CA GLY A 513 16.31 2.03 -3.36
C GLY A 513 16.40 1.30 -4.71
N LEU A 514 16.34 2.02 -5.83
CA LEU A 514 16.44 1.44 -7.17
C LEU A 514 17.77 0.68 -7.34
N LYS A 515 17.67 -0.61 -7.66
CA LYS A 515 18.84 -1.51 -7.65
C LYS A 515 19.73 -1.25 -8.86
N ASN A 516 21.01 -1.00 -8.57
CA ASN A 516 22.05 -1.19 -9.57
C ASN A 516 22.39 -2.69 -9.72
N PHE A 517 23.26 -3.02 -10.67
CA PHE A 517 23.63 -4.43 -10.91
C PHE A 517 24.22 -5.12 -9.66
N GLY A 518 25.00 -4.40 -8.85
CA GLY A 518 25.62 -4.93 -7.64
C GLY A 518 24.63 -5.21 -6.52
N ASP A 519 23.62 -4.36 -6.34
CA ASP A 519 22.57 -4.54 -5.34
C ASP A 519 21.65 -5.70 -5.74
N TRP A 520 21.26 -5.78 -7.02
CA TRP A 520 20.54 -6.93 -7.56
C TRP A 520 21.31 -8.25 -7.35
N LEU A 521 22.63 -8.24 -7.57
CA LEU A 521 23.45 -9.44 -7.42
C LEU A 521 23.42 -10.00 -5.98
N LYS A 522 23.37 -9.12 -4.98
CA LYS A 522 23.32 -9.50 -3.56
C LYS A 522 21.93 -9.92 -3.09
N GLU A 523 20.90 -9.26 -3.58
CA GLU A 523 19.56 -9.38 -3.01
C GLU A 523 18.65 -10.35 -3.78
N ASP A 524 18.75 -10.35 -5.12
CA ASP A 524 17.74 -10.98 -5.99
C ASP A 524 18.32 -12.10 -6.87
N SER A 525 19.63 -12.13 -7.08
CA SER A 525 20.25 -13.06 -8.02
C SER A 525 20.33 -14.50 -7.51
N GLN A 526 20.50 -15.44 -8.43
CA GLN A 526 20.76 -16.84 -8.11
C GLN A 526 22.25 -17.13 -7.87
N PHE A 527 23.10 -16.10 -7.92
CA PHE A 527 24.55 -16.24 -7.75
C PHE A 527 24.93 -16.02 -6.29
N GLU A 528 25.83 -16.86 -5.79
CA GLU A 528 26.41 -16.67 -4.47
C GLU A 528 27.40 -15.49 -4.50
N THR A 529 27.10 -14.45 -3.72
CA THR A 529 28.03 -13.37 -3.41
C THR A 529 28.90 -13.73 -2.22
N ARG A 530 30.09 -13.15 -2.15
CA ARG A 530 31.08 -13.35 -1.09
C ARG A 530 30.75 -12.64 0.21
#